data_AF-A0AAF0LLH7-F1
#
_entry.id   AF-A0AAF0LLH7-F1
#
_cell.length_a   1.000
_cell.length_b   1.000
_cell.length_c   1.000
_cell.angle_alpha   90.00
_cell.angle_beta   90.00
_cell.angle_gamma   90.00
#
_symmetry.space_group_name_H-M   'P 1'
#
loop_
_entity.id
_entity.type
_entity.pdbx_description
1 polymer ?
#
loop_
_entity_poly.entity_id
_entity_poly.type
_entity_poly.pdbx_seq_one_letter_code
_entity_poly.pdbx_strand_id
1 'polypeptide(L)'
;MNLYFRLLLLQLRTRLRARVGGRRRASLWDEVRTPFRVVPTDLDPLRHVNNGKYLSMLDLGRLDLMLRSGYWAALAEHGWYPVVSAQTITYKRSLTLGQRFELRTHVLGVDDRAVYLEQTFVRQGAVMARAVVQARFLRRSGGTVPTADLLEAAGGADRDLTVPDWVHDWASATRISSGAA
;
A
#
# COMPACT_ATOMS: atom_id res chain seq x y z
N MET A 1 -7.32 17.40 7.04
CA MET A 1 -5.94 17.85 7.36
C MET A 1 -4.93 16.77 6.96
N ASN A 2 -4.06 17.09 6.00
CA ASN A 2 -3.39 16.12 5.11
C ASN A 2 -2.23 15.33 5.73
N LEU A 3 -2.04 14.10 5.25
CA LEU A 3 -0.92 13.22 5.60
C LEU A 3 0.44 13.71 5.10
N TYR A 4 0.53 14.90 4.49
CA TYR A 4 1.78 15.43 3.92
C TYR A 4 2.93 15.47 4.92
N PHE A 5 2.66 15.75 6.19
CA PHE A 5 3.70 15.69 7.22
C PHE A 5 4.25 14.25 7.41
N ARG A 6 3.37 13.25 7.44
CA ARG A 6 3.76 11.84 7.52
C ARG A 6 4.48 11.38 6.25
N LEU A 7 4.03 11.85 5.08
CA LEU A 7 4.69 11.61 3.81
C LEU A 7 6.11 12.19 3.80
N LEU A 8 6.26 13.45 4.21
CA LEU A 8 7.56 14.12 4.32
C LEU A 8 8.48 13.37 5.28
N LEU A 9 7.99 13.00 6.47
CA LEU A 9 8.75 12.21 7.44
C LEU A 9 9.14 10.83 6.89
N LEU A 10 8.25 10.18 6.13
CA LEU A 10 8.53 8.91 5.49
C LEU A 10 9.64 9.04 4.45
N GLN A 11 9.55 10.04 3.57
CA GLN A 11 10.57 10.34 2.56
C GLN A 11 11.91 10.70 3.20
N LEU A 12 11.91 11.50 4.26
CA LEU A 12 13.12 11.86 4.98
C LEU A 12 13.74 10.63 5.64
N ARG A 13 12.94 9.79 6.32
CA ARG A 13 13.43 8.55 6.96
C ARG A 13 13.98 7.55 5.96
N THR A 14 13.32 7.35 4.82
CA THR A 14 13.78 6.44 3.77
C THR A 14 15.09 6.94 3.16
N ARG A 15 15.21 8.24 2.85
CA ARG A 15 16.45 8.85 2.35
C ARG A 15 17.60 8.78 3.36
N LEU A 16 17.34 9.10 4.64
CA LEU A 16 18.34 8.99 5.70
C LEU A 16 18.80 7.53 5.89
N ARG A 17 17.87 6.57 5.85
CA ARG A 17 18.19 5.14 5.94
C ARG A 17 19.00 4.63 4.74
N ALA A 18 18.72 5.13 3.54
CA ALA A 18 19.51 4.81 2.35
C ALA A 18 20.94 5.37 2.42
N ARG A 19 21.14 6.53 3.08
CA ARG A 19 22.45 7.16 3.27
C ARG A 19 23.33 6.48 4.32
N VAL A 20 22.74 5.86 5.34
CA VAL A 20 23.47 5.17 6.42
C VAL A 20 23.92 3.78 5.95
N GLY A 21 24.60 3.73 4.80
CA GLY A 21 25.06 2.53 4.06
C GLY A 21 25.26 1.29 4.93
N GLY A 22 24.44 0.26 4.70
CA GLY A 22 24.56 -1.01 5.45
C GLY A 22 23.34 -1.93 5.45
N ARG A 23 22.16 -1.50 5.00
CA ARG A 23 21.00 -2.39 4.84
C ARG A 23 20.73 -2.72 3.37
N ARG A 24 20.65 -4.02 3.04
CA ARG A 24 20.16 -4.55 1.76
C ARG A 24 18.80 -3.91 1.46
N ARG A 25 18.57 -3.49 0.20
CA ARG A 25 17.25 -3.04 -0.26
C ARG A 25 16.22 -4.12 0.09
N ALA A 26 15.05 -3.71 0.55
CA ALA A 26 13.96 -4.66 0.77
C ALA A 26 13.58 -5.27 -0.59
N SER A 27 13.22 -6.55 -0.64
CA SER A 27 12.56 -7.08 -1.84
C SER A 27 11.20 -6.40 -1.98
N LEU A 28 10.71 -6.24 -3.21
CA LEU A 28 9.31 -5.82 -3.45
C LEU A 28 8.32 -6.84 -2.87
N TRP A 29 8.76 -8.10 -2.78
CA TRP A 29 7.96 -9.25 -2.39
C TRP A 29 7.96 -9.50 -0.87
N ASP A 30 8.85 -8.82 -0.13
CA ASP A 30 8.95 -8.86 1.33
C ASP A 30 7.83 -8.06 2.00
N GLU A 31 7.51 -8.42 3.25
CA GLU A 31 6.67 -7.59 4.11
C GLU A 31 7.43 -6.36 4.62
N VAL A 32 6.97 -5.17 4.26
CA VAL A 32 7.49 -3.91 4.78
C VAL A 32 6.67 -3.43 5.98
N ARG A 33 7.38 -3.14 7.08
CA ARG A 33 6.81 -2.59 8.31
C ARG A 33 7.06 -1.09 8.40
N THR A 34 5.98 -0.32 8.47
CA THR A 34 6.00 1.13 8.60
C THR A 34 5.52 1.54 9.99
N PRO A 35 6.41 2.05 10.87
CA PRO A 35 6.01 2.46 12.21
C PRO A 35 5.30 3.83 12.19
N PHE A 36 4.14 3.89 12.82
CA PHE A 36 3.34 5.10 12.97
C PHE A 36 2.96 5.34 14.45
N ARG A 37 2.54 6.57 14.72
CA ARG A 37 1.95 6.98 16.00
C ARG A 37 0.72 7.81 15.71
N VAL A 38 -0.39 7.50 16.38
CA VAL A 38 -1.63 8.26 16.29
C VAL A 38 -1.41 9.67 16.80
N VAL A 39 -1.77 10.66 15.98
CA VAL A 39 -1.67 12.09 16.30
C VAL A 39 -3.08 12.71 16.33
N PRO A 40 -3.26 13.92 16.91
CA PRO A 40 -4.58 14.53 17.04
C PRO A 40 -5.34 14.66 15.72
N THR A 41 -4.63 14.89 14.61
CA THR A 41 -5.23 15.05 13.27
C THR A 41 -5.71 13.75 12.62
N ASP A 42 -5.47 12.60 13.27
CA ASP A 42 -6.03 11.32 12.84
C ASP A 42 -7.40 11.04 13.45
N LEU A 43 -7.78 11.77 14.49
CA LEU A 43 -8.95 11.44 15.30
C LEU A 43 -10.25 12.04 14.73
N ASP A 44 -11.34 11.35 15.00
CA ASP A 44 -12.71 11.87 14.85
C ASP A 44 -13.23 12.45 16.19
N PRO A 45 -14.46 13.01 16.24
CA PRO A 45 -15.06 13.51 17.48
C PRO A 45 -15.22 12.46 18.59
N LEU A 46 -15.26 11.16 18.24
CA LEU A 46 -15.32 10.05 19.18
C LEU A 46 -13.94 9.65 19.73
N ARG A 47 -12.89 10.42 19.38
CA ARG A 47 -11.50 10.23 19.83
C ARG A 47 -10.86 8.91 19.37
N HIS A 48 -11.39 8.32 18.32
CA HIS A 48 -10.79 7.18 17.62
C HIS A 48 -10.18 7.64 16.30
N VAL A 49 -9.22 6.88 15.78
CA VAL A 49 -8.72 7.14 14.42
C VAL A 49 -9.89 7.05 13.46
N ASN A 50 -10.13 8.13 12.71
CA ASN A 50 -11.16 8.22 11.71
C ASN A 50 -10.98 7.13 10.64
N ASN A 51 -12.05 6.47 10.21
CA ASN A 51 -11.99 5.38 9.24
C ASN A 51 -11.28 5.78 7.92
N GLY A 52 -11.54 6.99 7.41
CA GLY A 52 -10.86 7.50 6.22
C GLY A 52 -9.34 7.65 6.40
N LYS A 53 -8.87 7.87 7.64
CA LYS A 53 -7.44 7.96 7.95
C LYS A 53 -6.72 6.63 7.83
N TYR A 54 -7.39 5.50 8.11
CA TYR A 54 -6.80 4.19 7.83
C TYR A 54 -6.50 4.08 6.34
N LEU A 55 -7.46 4.38 5.47
CA LEU A 55 -7.29 4.31 4.01
C LEU A 55 -6.16 5.22 3.53
N SER A 56 -6.09 6.45 4.04
CA SER A 56 -4.99 7.34 3.69
C SER A 56 -3.62 6.83 4.19
N MET A 57 -3.57 6.12 5.33
CA MET A 57 -2.33 5.49 5.81
C MET A 57 -1.91 4.30 4.94
N LEU A 58 -2.87 3.60 4.32
CA LEU A 58 -2.58 2.53 3.38
C LEU A 58 -1.71 3.04 2.20
N ASP A 59 -2.00 4.23 1.67
CA ASP A 59 -1.18 4.87 0.62
C ASP A 59 0.28 5.03 1.05
N LEU A 60 0.50 5.48 2.29
CA LEU A 60 1.84 5.66 2.83
C LEU A 60 2.59 4.34 2.98
N GLY A 61 1.90 3.26 3.38
CA GLY A 61 2.50 1.94 3.47
C GLY A 61 2.94 1.41 2.11
N ARG A 62 2.11 1.58 1.07
CA ARG A 62 2.45 1.19 -0.31
C ARG A 62 3.61 2.00 -0.85
N LEU A 63 3.61 3.31 -0.60
CA LEU A 63 4.73 4.16 -1.00
C LEU A 63 6.03 3.78 -0.28
N ASP A 64 5.99 3.46 1.03
CA ASP A 64 7.16 2.98 1.77
C ASP A 64 7.72 1.69 1.17
N LEU A 65 6.86 0.74 0.82
CA LEU A 65 7.25 -0.49 0.12
C LEU A 65 7.97 -0.18 -1.19
N MET A 66 7.34 0.60 -2.09
CA MET A 66 7.92 0.94 -3.39
C MET A 66 9.22 1.74 -3.29
N LEU A 67 9.34 2.63 -2.31
CA LEU A 67 10.57 3.41 -2.09
C LEU A 67 11.71 2.53 -1.56
N ARG A 68 11.43 1.60 -0.63
CA ARG A 68 12.45 0.74 -0.03
C ARG A 68 12.91 -0.39 -0.94
N SER A 69 12.07 -0.85 -1.85
CA SER A 69 12.44 -1.81 -2.90
C SER A 69 13.12 -1.15 -4.10
N GLY A 70 13.01 0.17 -4.24
CA GLY A 70 13.49 0.90 -5.42
C GLY A 70 12.50 0.85 -6.59
N TYR A 71 11.39 0.12 -6.45
CA TYR A 71 10.38 -0.01 -7.49
C TYR A 71 9.74 1.33 -7.88
N TRP A 72 9.65 2.29 -6.96
CA TRP A 72 9.17 3.63 -7.27
C TRP A 72 10.01 4.31 -8.36
N ALA A 73 11.33 4.13 -8.35
CA ALA A 73 12.21 4.70 -9.36
C ALA A 73 12.00 4.02 -10.72
N ALA A 74 11.92 2.69 -10.74
CA ALA A 74 11.65 1.91 -11.95
C ALA A 74 10.33 2.33 -12.61
N LEU A 75 9.25 2.48 -11.83
CA LEU A 75 7.97 2.99 -12.35
C LEU A 75 8.08 4.40 -12.91
N ALA A 76 8.80 5.28 -12.21
CA ALA A 76 8.95 6.68 -12.60
C ALA A 76 9.73 6.84 -13.92
N GLU A 77 10.77 6.01 -14.15
CA GLU A 77 11.54 5.96 -15.40
C GLU A 77 10.65 5.64 -16.61
N HIS A 78 9.65 4.78 -16.41
CA HIS A 78 8.67 4.44 -17.46
C HIS A 78 7.46 5.39 -17.51
N GLY A 79 7.41 6.40 -16.64
CA GLY A 79 6.27 7.31 -16.53
C GLY A 79 4.98 6.60 -16.05
N TRP A 80 5.11 5.54 -15.27
CA TRP A 80 3.99 4.78 -14.71
C TRP A 80 3.64 5.25 -13.30
N TYR A 81 2.37 5.15 -12.94
CA TYR A 81 1.92 5.47 -11.58
C TYR A 81 0.77 4.56 -11.13
N PRO A 82 0.74 4.19 -9.84
CA PRO A 82 -0.33 3.37 -9.29
C PRO A 82 -1.60 4.19 -9.06
N VAL A 83 -2.74 3.54 -9.27
CA VAL A 83 -4.07 4.01 -8.90
C VAL A 83 -4.82 2.90 -8.16
N VAL A 84 -5.54 3.24 -7.10
CA VAL A 84 -6.39 2.29 -6.39
C VAL A 84 -7.71 2.18 -7.15
N SER A 85 -8.05 0.99 -7.66
CA SER A 85 -9.33 0.74 -8.32
C SER A 85 -10.41 0.30 -7.32
N ALA A 86 -10.03 -0.47 -6.30
CA ALA A 86 -10.91 -0.93 -5.25
C ALA A 86 -10.11 -1.25 -3.99
N GLN A 87 -10.74 -1.16 -2.83
CA GLN A 87 -10.16 -1.62 -1.57
C GLN A 87 -11.27 -2.02 -0.60
N THR A 88 -11.00 -3.03 0.21
CA THR A 88 -11.85 -3.44 1.33
C THR A 88 -11.06 -3.41 2.62
N ILE A 89 -11.72 -3.09 3.74
CA ILE A 89 -11.09 -3.00 5.05
C ILE A 89 -12.02 -3.52 6.13
N THR A 90 -11.47 -4.32 7.03
CA THR A 90 -12.14 -4.82 8.23
C THR A 90 -11.49 -4.19 9.45
N TYR A 91 -12.31 -3.59 10.33
CA TYR A 91 -11.88 -2.99 11.57
C TYR A 91 -12.17 -3.96 12.73
N LYS A 92 -11.14 -4.31 13.50
CA LYS A 92 -11.24 -5.20 14.67
C LYS A 92 -11.21 -4.41 15.97
N ARG A 93 -10.33 -3.41 16.08
CA ARG A 93 -10.15 -2.57 17.27
C ARG A 93 -9.73 -1.16 16.87
N SER A 94 -10.24 -0.17 17.59
CA SER A 94 -9.88 1.23 17.36
C SER A 94 -8.49 1.57 17.89
N LEU A 95 -7.79 2.41 17.13
CA LEU A 95 -6.59 3.11 17.58
C LEU A 95 -6.98 4.47 18.18
N THR A 96 -6.27 4.88 19.24
CA THR A 96 -6.50 6.15 19.95
C THR A 96 -5.22 6.97 20.09
N LEU A 97 -5.35 8.22 20.54
CA LEU A 97 -4.27 9.19 20.62
C LEU A 97 -2.98 8.63 21.25
N GLY A 98 -1.83 8.92 20.63
CA GLY A 98 -0.51 8.59 21.18
C GLY A 98 -0.10 7.13 21.02
N GLN A 99 -1.02 6.24 20.67
CA GLN A 99 -0.72 4.83 20.44
C GLN A 99 0.25 4.66 19.27
N ARG A 100 1.28 3.82 19.47
CA ARG A 100 2.19 3.37 18.41
C ARG A 100 1.63 2.11 17.77
N PHE A 101 1.76 2.00 16.45
CA PHE A 101 1.36 0.83 15.69
C PHE A 101 2.25 0.66 14.45
N GLU A 102 2.22 -0.52 13.86
CA GLU A 102 2.87 -0.86 12.61
C GLU A 102 1.82 -1.02 11.52
N LEU A 103 2.07 -0.42 10.36
CA LEU A 103 1.40 -0.81 9.12
C LEU A 103 2.30 -1.80 8.38
N ARG A 104 1.85 -3.05 8.29
CA ARG A 104 2.52 -4.10 7.53
C ARG A 104 1.94 -4.13 6.14
N THR A 105 2.79 -4.03 5.11
CA THR A 105 2.38 -3.98 3.70
C THR A 105 3.17 -5.01 2.92
N HIS A 106 2.48 -5.86 2.16
CA HIS A 106 3.11 -6.81 1.25
C HIS A 106 2.22 -7.02 0.01
N VAL A 107 2.83 -7.47 -1.09
CA VAL A 107 2.07 -7.89 -2.28
C VAL A 107 1.43 -9.25 -1.99
N LEU A 108 0.11 -9.31 -2.14
CA LEU A 108 -0.67 -10.53 -1.93
C LEU A 108 -0.63 -11.42 -3.16
N GLY A 109 -0.78 -10.83 -4.34
CA GLY A 109 -0.75 -11.53 -5.62
C GLY A 109 -0.98 -10.57 -6.79
N VAL A 110 -0.92 -11.09 -8.00
CA VAL A 110 -1.18 -10.34 -9.24
C VAL A 110 -2.07 -11.16 -10.17
N ASP A 111 -2.93 -10.50 -10.93
CA ASP A 111 -3.65 -11.09 -12.06
C ASP A 111 -3.31 -10.34 -13.34
N ASP A 112 -3.99 -10.62 -14.45
CA ASP A 112 -3.72 -9.97 -15.75
C ASP A 112 -3.93 -8.44 -15.76
N ARG A 113 -4.67 -7.90 -14.78
CA ARG A 113 -5.18 -6.51 -14.80
C ARG A 113 -4.77 -5.69 -13.60
N ALA A 114 -4.46 -6.32 -12.47
CA ALA A 114 -4.27 -5.66 -11.19
C ALA A 114 -3.23 -6.35 -10.29
N VAL A 115 -2.63 -5.54 -9.43
CA VAL A 115 -1.79 -5.96 -8.32
C VAL A 115 -2.60 -5.87 -7.04
N TYR A 116 -2.58 -6.91 -6.23
CA TYR A 116 -3.28 -6.96 -4.95
C TYR A 116 -2.27 -6.84 -3.80
N LEU A 117 -2.58 -5.98 -2.84
CA LEU A 117 -1.76 -5.79 -1.65
C LEU A 117 -2.59 -6.06 -0.40
N GLU A 118 -2.02 -6.78 0.56
CA GLU A 118 -2.57 -6.85 1.91
C GLU A 118 -1.84 -5.86 2.81
N GLN A 119 -2.64 -5.11 3.58
CA GLN A 119 -2.12 -4.16 4.55
C GLN A 119 -2.80 -4.34 5.90
N THR A 120 -1.98 -4.66 6.91
CA THR A 120 -2.47 -4.97 8.26
C THR A 120 -1.93 -3.95 9.27
N PHE A 121 -2.84 -3.34 10.03
CA PHE A 121 -2.52 -2.48 11.17
C PHE A 121 -2.32 -3.36 12.41
N VAL A 122 -1.13 -3.31 13.00
CA VAL A 122 -0.75 -4.14 14.15
C VAL A 122 -0.28 -3.27 15.31
N ARG A 123 -0.81 -3.49 16.50
CA ARG A 123 -0.36 -2.82 17.74
C ARG A 123 -0.09 -3.89 18.79
N GLN A 124 1.13 -3.92 19.34
CA GLN A 124 1.54 -4.87 20.38
C GLN A 124 1.19 -6.33 20.02
N GLY A 125 1.47 -6.73 18.77
CA GLY A 125 1.17 -8.07 18.25
C GLY A 125 -0.29 -8.33 17.86
N ALA A 126 -1.23 -7.47 18.26
CA ALA A 126 -2.65 -7.62 17.93
C ALA A 126 -3.02 -6.88 16.64
N VAL A 127 -3.87 -7.52 15.81
CA VAL A 127 -4.47 -6.90 14.61
C VAL A 127 -5.54 -5.91 15.03
N MET A 128 -5.42 -4.68 14.52
CA MET A 128 -6.38 -3.58 14.75
C MET A 128 -7.33 -3.43 13.56
N ALA A 129 -6.78 -3.49 12.34
CA ALA A 129 -7.53 -3.47 11.09
C ALA A 129 -6.73 -4.19 10.01
N ARG A 130 -7.41 -4.72 8.99
CA ARG A 130 -6.80 -5.35 7.82
C ARG A 130 -7.51 -4.90 6.56
N ALA A 131 -6.74 -4.60 5.53
CA ALA A 131 -7.26 -4.19 4.23
C ALA A 131 -6.63 -5.01 3.11
N VAL A 132 -7.42 -5.23 2.05
CA VAL A 132 -6.93 -5.66 0.74
C VAL A 132 -7.20 -4.57 -0.27
N VAL A 133 -6.19 -4.28 -1.07
CA VAL A 133 -6.18 -3.17 -2.01
C VAL A 133 -5.90 -3.72 -3.39
N GLN A 134 -6.81 -3.44 -4.33
CA GLN A 134 -6.62 -3.66 -5.74
C GLN A 134 -6.04 -2.40 -6.38
N ALA A 135 -4.83 -2.53 -6.93
CA ALA A 135 -4.12 -1.45 -7.61
C ALA A 135 -3.98 -1.76 -9.09
N ARG A 136 -4.19 -0.72 -9.90
CA ARG A 136 -3.86 -0.72 -11.33
C ARG A 136 -2.76 0.29 -11.57
N PHE A 137 -2.05 0.16 -12.69
CA PHE A 137 -1.00 1.09 -13.06
C PHE A 137 -1.35 1.73 -14.39
N LEU A 138 -1.14 3.04 -14.48
CA LEU A 138 -1.44 3.84 -15.65
C LEU A 138 -0.17 4.49 -16.17
N ARG A 139 -0.15 4.77 -17.48
CA ARG A 139 0.91 5.54 -18.12
C ARG A 139 0.54 7.01 -18.11
N ARG A 140 1.51 7.91 -17.88
CA ARG A 140 1.29 9.35 -18.03
C ARG A 140 0.87 9.76 -19.44
N SER A 141 1.26 8.99 -20.45
CA SER A 141 0.83 9.15 -21.84
C SER A 141 -0.61 8.70 -22.10
N GLY A 142 -1.29 8.14 -21.10
CA GLY A 142 -2.61 7.52 -21.23
C GLY A 142 -2.54 6.00 -21.38
N GLY A 143 -3.60 5.33 -20.94
CA GLY A 143 -3.73 3.86 -20.98
C GLY A 143 -3.23 3.14 -19.73
N THR A 144 -3.53 1.84 -19.67
CA THR A 144 -3.17 0.94 -18.57
C THR A 144 -1.85 0.24 -18.85
N VAL A 145 -1.14 -0.13 -17.79
CA VAL A 145 0.06 -0.96 -17.85
C VAL A 145 -0.34 -2.41 -17.56
N PRO A 146 -0.06 -3.37 -18.47
CA PRO A 146 -0.21 -4.80 -18.20
C PRO A 146 0.62 -5.23 -16.99
N THR A 147 0.15 -6.23 -16.24
CA THR A 147 0.88 -6.71 -15.06
C THR A 147 2.18 -7.44 -15.42
N ALA A 148 2.27 -8.02 -16.62
CA ALA A 148 3.52 -8.59 -17.14
C ALA A 148 4.65 -7.53 -17.18
N ASP A 149 4.40 -6.35 -17.76
CA ASP A 149 5.36 -5.22 -17.78
C ASP A 149 5.76 -4.79 -16.36
N LEU A 150 4.82 -4.82 -15.41
CA LEU A 150 5.08 -4.48 -14.01
C LEU A 150 6.00 -5.49 -13.33
N LEU A 151 5.81 -6.79 -13.60
CA LEU A 151 6.66 -7.87 -13.10
C LEU A 151 8.06 -7.79 -13.68
N GLU A 152 8.18 -7.50 -14.99
CA GLU A 152 9.47 -7.28 -15.64
C GLU A 152 10.23 -6.11 -15.02
N ALA A 153 9.55 -4.97 -14.81
CA ALA A 153 10.13 -3.81 -14.13
C ALA A 153 10.52 -4.09 -12.66
N ALA A 154 9.93 -5.12 -12.03
CA ALA A 154 10.30 -5.56 -10.69
C ALA A 154 11.52 -6.52 -10.69
N GLY A 155 12.01 -6.93 -11.86
CA GLY A 155 13.04 -7.95 -12.01
C GLY A 155 12.51 -9.39 -11.89
N GLY A 156 11.21 -9.59 -12.09
CA GLY A 156 10.52 -10.85 -11.90
C GLY A 156 9.96 -11.05 -10.48
N ALA A 157 9.09 -12.05 -10.34
CA ALA A 157 8.57 -12.50 -9.05
C ALA A 157 9.49 -13.56 -8.45
N ASP A 158 9.75 -13.47 -7.13
CA ASP A 158 10.56 -14.47 -6.40
C ASP A 158 9.72 -15.64 -5.84
N ARG A 159 8.40 -15.58 -6.01
CA ARG A 159 7.44 -16.58 -5.56
C ARG A 159 6.21 -16.61 -6.45
N ASP A 160 5.38 -17.64 -6.27
CA ASP A 160 4.04 -17.67 -6.85
C ASP A 160 3.19 -16.52 -6.27
N LEU A 161 2.56 -15.76 -7.16
CA LEU A 161 1.74 -14.59 -6.87
C LEU A 161 0.26 -14.88 -7.14
N THR A 162 -0.17 -16.12 -6.94
CA THR A 162 -1.57 -16.52 -7.02
C THR A 162 -2.42 -15.72 -6.03
N VAL A 163 -3.44 -15.05 -6.55
CA VAL A 163 -4.39 -14.27 -5.76
C VAL A 163 -5.41 -15.23 -5.14
N PRO A 164 -5.70 -15.13 -3.82
CA PRO A 164 -6.69 -16.01 -3.20
C PRO A 164 -8.09 -15.84 -3.80
N ASP A 165 -8.83 -16.94 -3.92
CA ASP A 165 -10.18 -16.97 -4.55
C ASP A 165 -11.12 -15.89 -4.01
N TRP A 166 -11.19 -15.74 -2.68
CA TRP A 166 -12.06 -14.74 -2.06
C TRP A 166 -11.72 -13.30 -2.49
N VAL A 167 -10.46 -13.01 -2.81
CA VAL A 167 -10.02 -11.69 -3.31
C VAL A 167 -10.46 -11.51 -4.76
N HIS A 168 -10.36 -12.55 -5.58
CA HIS A 168 -10.88 -12.54 -6.94
C HIS A 168 -12.40 -12.35 -6.98
N ASP A 169 -13.13 -13.05 -6.11
CA ASP A 169 -14.58 -12.94 -5.98
C ASP A 169 -14.97 -11.53 -5.55
N TRP A 170 -14.32 -11.01 -4.51
CA TRP A 170 -14.52 -9.64 -4.04
C TRP A 170 -14.24 -8.61 -5.15
N ALA A 171 -13.09 -8.70 -5.80
CA ALA A 171 -12.68 -7.77 -6.84
C ALA A 171 -13.62 -7.80 -8.05
N SER A 172 -14.16 -8.97 -8.38
CA SER A 172 -15.17 -9.13 -9.43
C SER A 172 -16.51 -8.55 -9.02
N ALA A 173 -16.96 -8.77 -7.78
CA ALA A 173 -18.22 -8.27 -7.26
C ALA A 173 -18.27 -6.74 -7.14
N THR A 174 -17.13 -6.08 -6.87
CA THR A 174 -17.07 -4.61 -6.73
C THR A 174 -16.77 -3.88 -8.04
N ARG A 175 -16.62 -4.60 -9.15
CA ARG A 175 -16.23 -4.01 -10.42
C ARG A 175 -17.35 -3.14 -10.97
N ILE A 176 -17.08 -1.84 -11.11
CA ILE A 176 -17.96 -0.92 -11.84
C ILE A 176 -17.59 -1.04 -13.33
N SER A 177 -18.50 -1.59 -14.14
CA SER A 177 -18.31 -1.69 -15.59
C SER A 177 -18.33 -0.31 -16.24
N SER A 178 -17.38 -0.04 -17.14
CA SER A 178 -17.32 1.18 -17.95
C SER A 178 -18.45 1.30 -18.99
N GLY A 179 -19.32 0.30 -19.10
CA GLY A 179 -20.43 0.27 -20.06
C GLY A 179 -21.75 0.64 -19.40
N ALA A 180 -21.98 1.95 -19.24
CA ALA A 180 -23.29 2.62 -19.20
C ALA A 180 -23.09 4.07 -18.72
N ALA A 181 -22.75 4.94 -19.67
CA ALA A 181 -23.04 6.37 -19.63
C ALA A 181 -23.48 6.78 -21.03
#